data_AF-A0A2G9UX28-F1
#
_entry.id   AF-A0A2G9UX28-F1
#
_cell.length_a   1.000
_cell.length_b   1.000
_cell.length_c   1.000
_cell.angle_alpha   90.00
_cell.angle_beta   90.00
_cell.angle_gamma   90.00
#
_symmetry.space_group_name_H-M   'P 1'
#
loop_
_entity.id
_entity.type
_entity.pdbx_description
1 polymer ?
#
loop_
_entity_poly.entity_id
_entity_poly.type
_entity_poly.pdbx_seq_one_letter_code
_entity_poly.pdbx_strand_id
1 'polypeptide(L)'
;MYLIMPREAMRDLGNVVKGLEDLEHLSGMLERPLSTTTLRQKLDGLANPYEKDSTKGQEDTIFELFKIPGKNEASIGRLLTVLKAFGLRTDDPRLKPMMRKLKQIEKQEEEKMKEVLEPKHWKLNKEQFIDCVACSVGLIVQALQNDLVIPSWGAFVDEIRNIYTECLEIRDGTVASYIPQLARQSPHLWGVSVCTVDGQRISFGDSKTHFCVQSVSKAFNYAIAASDLGNVYEKNVLAFLKFFG
;
A
#
# COMPACT_ATOMS: atom_id res chain seq x y z
N MET A 1 -10.66 -15.51 -9.44
CA MET A 1 -11.55 -14.43 -9.93
C MET A 1 -10.84 -13.11 -9.66
N TYR A 2 -10.74 -12.21 -10.63
CA TYR A 2 -10.14 -10.88 -10.43
C TYR A 2 -11.27 -9.85 -10.41
N LEU A 3 -11.41 -9.12 -9.31
CA LEU A 3 -12.40 -8.06 -9.17
C LEU A 3 -11.68 -6.71 -9.36
N ILE A 4 -12.03 -6.00 -10.43
CA ILE A 4 -11.60 -4.61 -10.62
C ILE A 4 -12.73 -3.73 -10.10
N MET A 5 -12.51 -3.08 -8.96
CA MET A 5 -13.49 -2.14 -8.41
C MET A 5 -13.12 -0.70 -8.81
N PRO A 6 -14.08 0.13 -9.23
CA PRO A 6 -13.84 1.55 -9.44
C PRO A 6 -13.57 2.27 -8.11
N ARG A 7 -12.85 3.39 -8.16
CA ARG A 7 -12.43 4.18 -6.98
C ARG A 7 -13.62 4.57 -6.09
N GLU A 8 -14.73 4.95 -6.69
CA GLU A 8 -15.96 5.34 -5.98
C GLU A 8 -16.52 4.17 -5.15
N ALA A 9 -16.65 2.99 -5.75
CA ALA A 9 -17.13 1.80 -5.05
C ALA A 9 -16.18 1.36 -3.90
N MET A 10 -14.86 1.54 -4.06
CA MET A 10 -13.91 1.30 -2.97
C MET A 10 -14.06 2.29 -1.83
N ARG A 11 -14.32 3.57 -2.15
CA ARG A 11 -14.53 4.62 -1.15
C ARG A 11 -15.84 4.41 -0.39
N ASP A 12 -16.89 3.92 -1.04
CA ASP A 12 -18.15 3.58 -0.37
C ASP A 12 -17.98 2.40 0.60
N LEU A 13 -17.24 1.36 0.21
CA LEU A 13 -16.82 0.29 1.14
C LEU A 13 -16.01 0.82 2.33
N GLY A 14 -15.10 1.78 2.08
CA GLY A 14 -14.31 2.42 3.13
C GLY A 14 -15.12 3.33 4.05
N ASN A 15 -16.16 3.99 3.56
CA ASN A 15 -17.00 4.93 4.32
C ASN A 15 -17.96 4.23 5.30
N VAL A 16 -18.21 2.93 5.14
CA VAL A 16 -18.96 2.11 6.12
C VAL A 16 -18.18 2.01 7.44
N VAL A 17 -16.88 2.30 7.42
CA VAL A 17 -16.01 2.37 8.60
C VAL A 17 -15.46 3.80 8.71
N LYS A 18 -16.19 4.70 9.37
CA LYS A 18 -15.65 6.00 9.79
C LYS A 18 -15.70 6.10 11.30
N GLY A 19 -14.53 6.08 11.93
CA GLY A 19 -14.40 6.23 13.38
C GLY A 19 -13.15 7.00 13.76
N LEU A 20 -13.24 7.68 14.91
CA LEU A 20 -12.11 8.28 15.64
C LEU A 20 -10.93 7.31 15.89
N GLU A 21 -11.19 6.00 15.72
CA GLU A 21 -10.26 4.89 15.86
C GLU A 21 -9.00 5.02 15.01
N ASP A 22 -9.06 5.59 13.80
CA ASP A 22 -7.86 5.72 12.94
C ASP A 22 -6.83 6.71 13.50
N LEU A 23 -7.29 7.82 14.08
CA LEU A 23 -6.41 8.82 14.71
C LEU A 23 -5.88 8.34 16.06
N GLU A 24 -6.69 7.60 16.82
CA GLU A 24 -6.24 6.96 18.06
C GLU A 24 -5.21 5.86 17.76
N HIS A 25 -5.44 5.06 16.72
CA HIS A 25 -4.51 4.05 16.25
C HIS A 25 -3.20 4.69 15.81
N LEU A 26 -3.24 5.71 14.94
CA LEU A 26 -2.04 6.42 14.51
C LEU A 26 -1.31 7.06 15.70
N SER A 27 -2.04 7.68 16.63
CA SER A 27 -1.45 8.25 17.85
C SER A 27 -0.73 7.19 18.69
N GLY A 28 -1.32 6.02 18.86
CA GLY A 28 -0.70 4.89 19.57
C GLY A 28 0.57 4.35 18.91
N MET A 29 0.73 4.56 17.59
CA MET A 29 1.94 4.14 16.86
C MET A 29 3.11 5.15 16.99
N LEU A 30 2.85 6.38 17.41
CA LEU A 30 3.88 7.42 17.60
C LEU A 30 4.69 7.24 18.88
N GLU A 31 5.90 7.82 18.91
CA GLU A 31 6.80 7.79 20.07
C GLU A 31 6.17 8.34 21.35
N ARG A 32 5.38 9.39 21.19
CA ARG A 32 4.53 9.95 22.24
C ARG A 32 3.12 9.99 21.68
N PRO A 33 2.14 9.33 22.32
CA PRO A 33 0.75 9.47 21.92
C PRO A 33 0.37 10.95 22.05
N LEU A 34 -0.06 11.52 20.93
CA LEU A 34 -0.57 12.87 20.86
C LEU A 34 -2.07 12.84 21.14
N SER A 35 -2.62 13.92 21.69
CA SER A 35 -4.08 14.06 21.68
C SER A 35 -4.58 14.06 20.23
N THR A 36 -5.75 13.48 19.99
CA THR A 36 -6.36 13.43 18.65
C THR A 36 -6.49 14.82 18.04
N THR A 37 -6.76 15.85 18.85
CA THR A 37 -6.80 17.25 18.44
C THR A 37 -5.45 17.78 17.96
N THR A 38 -4.37 17.54 18.72
CA THR A 38 -3.02 17.99 18.34
C THR A 38 -2.49 17.23 17.11
N LEU A 39 -2.79 15.93 17.04
CA LEU A 39 -2.46 15.11 15.89
C LEU A 39 -3.15 15.64 14.63
N ARG A 40 -4.46 15.88 14.71
CA ARG A 40 -5.27 16.42 13.61
C ARG A 40 -4.75 17.78 13.16
N GLN A 41 -4.44 18.68 14.08
CA GLN A 41 -3.86 19.99 13.74
C GLN A 41 -2.54 19.88 12.98
N LYS A 42 -1.67 18.91 13.35
CA LYS A 42 -0.42 18.66 12.61
C LYS A 42 -0.67 18.06 11.23
N LEU A 43 -1.64 17.16 11.10
CA LEU A 43 -2.02 16.54 9.82
C LEU A 43 -2.69 17.54 8.87
N ASP A 44 -3.50 18.46 9.39
CA ASP A 44 -4.09 19.57 8.64
C ASP A 44 -2.99 20.49 8.09
N GLY A 45 -1.93 20.73 8.87
CA GLY A 45 -0.73 21.45 8.43
C GLY A 45 0.02 20.80 7.26
N LEU A 46 -0.13 19.48 7.07
CA LEU A 46 0.42 18.80 5.89
C LEU A 46 -0.42 19.06 4.62
N ALA A 47 -1.70 19.44 4.75
CA ALA A 47 -2.63 19.59 3.62
C ALA A 47 -2.47 20.94 2.94
N ASN A 48 -2.06 21.96 3.70
CA ASN A 48 -1.95 23.32 3.23
C ASN A 48 -0.50 23.85 3.36
N PRO A 49 0.42 23.41 2.48
CA PRO A 49 1.83 23.74 2.58
C PRO A 49 2.15 25.24 2.38
N TYR A 50 1.17 26.05 1.99
CA TYR A 50 1.33 27.49 1.69
C TYR A 50 0.70 28.43 2.73
N GLU A 51 0.00 27.93 3.75
CA GLU A 51 -0.92 28.75 4.54
C GLU A 51 -0.38 29.31 5.87
N LYS A 52 0.93 29.27 6.12
CA LYS A 52 1.54 29.98 7.27
C LYS A 52 2.97 30.38 6.97
N ASP A 53 3.31 31.63 7.28
CA ASP A 53 4.68 32.09 7.54
C ASP A 53 5.44 31.04 8.37
N SER A 54 6.27 30.24 7.73
CA SER A 54 7.02 29.17 8.37
C SER A 54 8.04 28.62 7.38
N THR A 55 9.31 28.79 7.70
CA THR A 55 10.49 28.25 7.01
C THR A 55 10.61 26.71 7.02
N LYS A 56 9.51 25.98 7.26
CA LYS A 56 9.48 24.52 7.47
C LYS A 56 8.61 23.82 6.43
N GLY A 57 9.18 22.84 5.73
CA GLY A 57 8.51 22.03 4.72
C GLY A 57 7.60 20.95 5.31
N GLN A 58 6.89 20.21 4.46
CA GLN A 58 6.09 19.05 4.87
C GLN A 58 6.99 17.99 5.53
N GLU A 59 8.23 17.87 5.07
CA GLU A 59 9.27 16.98 5.59
C GLU A 59 9.64 17.31 7.04
N ASP A 60 9.72 18.60 7.41
CA ASP A 60 9.95 19.03 8.80
C ASP A 60 8.81 18.58 9.71
N THR A 61 7.57 18.69 9.23
CA THR A 61 6.39 18.26 9.98
C THR A 61 6.39 16.74 10.17
N ILE A 62 6.74 15.98 9.13
CA ILE A 62 6.90 14.52 9.23
C ILE A 62 8.03 14.18 10.21
N PHE A 63 9.18 14.86 10.15
CA PHE A 63 10.27 14.66 11.11
C PHE A 63 9.79 14.86 12.55
N GLU A 64 9.09 15.96 12.85
CA GLU A 64 8.58 16.26 14.19
C GLU A 64 7.47 15.30 14.66
N LEU A 65 6.79 14.59 13.76
CA LEU A 65 5.84 13.52 14.10
C LEU A 65 6.57 12.24 14.57
N PHE A 66 7.70 11.91 13.94
CA PHE A 66 8.46 10.68 14.21
C PHE A 66 9.71 10.90 15.06
N LYS A 67 9.88 12.12 15.60
CA LYS A 67 11.00 12.52 16.44
C LYS A 67 11.00 11.77 17.78
N ILE A 68 12.18 11.34 18.18
CA ILE A 68 12.44 10.63 19.42
C ILE A 68 12.52 11.65 20.57
N PRO A 69 11.74 11.48 21.66
CA PRO A 69 11.81 12.29 22.86
C PRO A 69 13.23 12.49 23.40
N GLY A 70 13.63 13.75 23.60
CA GLY A 70 14.93 14.08 24.19
C GLY A 70 16.11 13.89 23.24
N LYS A 71 15.87 13.56 21.96
CA LYS A 71 16.90 13.44 20.93
C LYS A 71 16.57 14.33 19.73
N ASN A 72 17.60 14.66 18.94
CA ASN A 72 17.42 15.30 17.63
C ASN A 72 17.43 14.26 16.50
N GLU A 73 16.78 13.12 16.74
CA GLU A 73 16.70 11.96 15.85
C GLU A 73 15.23 11.60 15.65
N ALA A 74 14.88 11.03 14.49
CA ALA A 74 13.56 10.49 14.20
C ALA A 74 13.64 9.02 13.76
N SER A 75 12.60 8.26 14.07
CA SER A 75 12.51 6.83 13.72
C SER A 75 11.81 6.63 12.38
N ILE A 76 12.58 6.33 11.33
CA ILE A 76 12.01 5.98 10.01
C ILE A 76 11.38 4.58 10.03
N GLY A 77 11.83 3.67 10.90
CA GLY A 77 11.19 2.37 11.09
C GLY A 77 9.74 2.48 11.58
N ARG A 78 9.45 3.46 12.44
CA ARG A 78 8.07 3.75 12.87
C ARG A 78 7.24 4.33 11.76
N LEU A 79 7.79 5.25 10.97
CA LEU A 79 7.13 5.75 9.76
C LEU A 79 6.74 4.58 8.84
N LEU A 80 7.66 3.66 8.56
CA LEU A 80 7.37 2.47 7.74
C LEU A 80 6.31 1.55 8.37
N THR A 81 6.29 1.44 9.70
CA THR A 81 5.27 0.68 10.42
C THR A 81 3.89 1.32 10.26
N VAL A 82 3.80 2.65 10.35
CA VAL A 82 2.57 3.42 10.12
C VAL A 82 2.10 3.26 8.66
N LEU A 83 2.99 3.43 7.68
CA LEU A 83 2.65 3.24 6.27
C LEU A 83 2.13 1.80 6.00
N LYS A 84 2.74 0.81 6.64
CA LYS A 84 2.30 -0.59 6.56
C LYS A 84 0.92 -0.81 7.18
N ALA A 85 0.60 -0.15 8.29
CA ALA A 85 -0.73 -0.21 8.90
C ALA A 85 -1.81 0.38 7.98
N PHE A 86 -1.45 1.37 7.15
CA PHE A 86 -2.32 1.89 6.08
C PHE A 86 -2.33 1.03 4.80
N GLY A 87 -1.64 -0.12 4.79
CA GLY A 87 -1.63 -1.06 3.68
C GLY A 87 -0.54 -0.80 2.63
N LEU A 88 0.31 0.20 2.81
CA LEU A 88 1.44 0.47 1.92
C LEU A 88 2.64 -0.39 2.30
N ARG A 89 3.11 -1.24 1.38
CA ARG A 89 4.25 -2.13 1.64
C ARG A 89 5.58 -1.45 1.34
N THR A 90 6.65 -1.90 1.99
CA THR A 90 8.02 -1.42 1.79
C THR A 90 8.58 -1.71 0.38
N ASP A 91 7.97 -2.66 -0.35
CA ASP A 91 8.28 -2.97 -1.75
C ASP A 91 7.50 -2.11 -2.75
N ASP A 92 6.74 -1.09 -2.29
CA ASP A 92 6.07 -0.14 -3.18
C ASP A 92 7.09 0.63 -4.04
N PRO A 93 6.96 0.62 -5.39
CA PRO A 93 7.88 1.32 -6.27
C PRO A 93 8.01 2.82 -5.98
N ARG A 94 6.97 3.47 -5.45
CA ARG A 94 6.97 4.89 -5.10
C ARG A 94 7.79 5.19 -3.85
N LEU A 95 7.99 4.20 -2.97
CA LEU A 95 8.87 4.27 -1.79
C LEU A 95 10.30 3.83 -2.10
N LYS A 96 10.55 3.21 -3.26
CA LYS A 96 11.87 2.70 -3.66
C LYS A 96 12.99 3.74 -3.61
N PRO A 97 12.79 5.02 -4.03
CA PRO A 97 13.84 6.04 -3.90
C PRO A 97 14.25 6.29 -2.44
N MET A 98 13.27 6.43 -1.53
CA MET A 98 13.50 6.57 -0.09
C MET A 98 14.24 5.35 0.48
N MET A 99 13.81 4.13 0.12
CA MET A 99 14.49 2.89 0.55
C MET A 99 15.95 2.81 0.10
N ARG A 100 16.28 3.35 -1.08
CA ARG A 100 17.67 3.38 -1.58
C ARG A 100 18.53 4.34 -0.77
N LYS A 101 18.02 5.53 -0.43
CA LYS A 101 18.72 6.51 0.40
C LYS A 101 18.98 5.95 1.80
N LEU A 102 17.98 5.29 2.40
CA LEU A 102 18.13 4.64 3.70
C LEU A 102 19.27 3.62 3.71
N LYS A 103 19.32 2.73 2.70
CA LYS A 103 20.42 1.76 2.54
C LYS A 103 21.80 2.41 2.32
N GLN A 104 21.84 3.56 1.65
CA GLN A 104 23.09 4.30 1.46
C GLN A 104 23.59 4.88 2.78
N ILE A 105 22.68 5.42 3.61
CA ILE A 105 23.02 5.95 4.94
C ILE A 105 23.52 4.82 5.84
N GLU A 106 22.81 3.69 5.89
CA GLU A 106 23.24 2.50 6.65
C GLU A 106 24.66 2.08 6.29
N LYS A 107 24.93 1.92 4.99
CA LYS A 107 26.26 1.54 4.50
C LYS A 107 27.34 2.54 4.91
N GLN A 108 27.05 3.84 4.82
CA GLN A 108 27.99 4.89 5.22
C GLN A 108 28.26 4.89 6.74
N GLU A 109 27.27 4.55 7.56
CA GLU A 109 27.42 4.47 9.02
C GLU A 109 28.19 3.21 9.43
N GLU A 110 27.93 2.06 8.80
CA GLU A 110 28.70 0.82 8.96
C GLU A 110 30.19 1.03 8.63
N GLU A 111 30.48 1.70 7.50
CA GLU A 111 31.86 2.02 7.08
C GLU A 111 32.56 2.95 8.10
N LYS A 112 31.83 3.88 8.73
CA LYS A 112 32.37 4.80 9.74
C LYS A 112 32.62 4.12 11.10
N MET A 113 31.69 3.27 11.54
CA MET A 113 31.76 2.62 12.84
C MET A 113 32.63 1.35 12.86
N LYS A 114 32.98 0.79 11.69
CA LYS A 114 33.69 -0.50 11.55
C LYS A 114 33.00 -1.66 12.27
N GLU A 115 31.70 -1.52 12.52
CA GLU A 115 30.85 -2.53 13.14
C GLU A 115 29.67 -2.80 12.21
N VAL A 116 29.26 -4.06 12.13
CA VAL A 116 28.01 -4.43 11.45
C VAL A 116 26.87 -4.02 12.38
N LEU A 117 26.23 -2.89 12.11
CA LEU A 117 25.05 -2.49 12.88
C LEU A 117 23.92 -3.50 12.64
N GLU A 118 23.21 -3.85 13.71
CA GLU A 118 21.96 -4.59 13.56
C GLU A 118 20.96 -3.74 12.76
N PRO A 119 20.29 -4.32 11.74
CA PRO A 119 19.46 -3.59 10.76
C PRO A 119 18.13 -3.02 11.32
N LYS A 120 18.02 -2.78 12.63
CA LYS A 120 16.75 -2.49 13.32
C LYS A 120 16.68 -1.14 14.02
N HIS A 121 17.72 -0.32 13.97
CA HIS A 121 17.69 1.02 14.57
C HIS A 121 17.91 2.11 13.53
N TRP A 122 16.95 2.26 12.62
CA TRP A 122 16.92 3.39 11.69
C TRP A 122 16.51 4.68 12.41
N LYS A 123 17.41 5.19 13.22
CA LYS A 123 17.33 6.50 13.87
C LYS A 123 18.17 7.44 13.03
N LEU A 124 17.52 8.43 12.43
CA LEU A 124 18.17 9.37 11.54
C LEU A 124 18.17 10.75 12.19
N ASN A 125 19.25 11.50 12.03
CA ASN A 125 19.23 12.92 12.35
C ASN A 125 18.28 13.67 11.40
N LYS A 126 18.04 14.95 11.68
CA LYS A 126 17.08 15.76 10.93
C LYS A 126 17.40 15.82 9.44
N GLU A 127 18.65 16.10 9.07
CA GLU A 127 19.07 16.23 7.68
C GLU A 127 18.91 14.90 6.92
N GLN A 128 19.37 13.80 7.51
CA GLN A 128 19.26 12.44 6.95
C GLN A 128 17.80 12.03 6.76
N PHE A 129 16.94 12.31 7.75
CA PHE A 129 15.53 11.96 7.70
C PHE A 129 14.80 12.73 6.59
N ILE A 130 15.00 14.05 6.52
CA ILE A 130 14.39 14.91 5.50
C ILE A 130 14.83 14.44 4.11
N ASP A 131 16.12 14.19 3.91
CA ASP A 131 16.65 13.72 2.62
C ASP A 131 16.01 12.39 2.19
N CYS A 132 15.77 11.47 3.13
CA CYS A 132 15.09 10.21 2.86
C CYS A 132 13.63 10.41 2.42
N VAL A 133 12.85 11.17 3.20
CA VAL A 133 11.40 11.28 2.97
C VAL A 133 11.05 12.18 1.79
N ALA A 134 11.91 13.15 1.43
CA ALA A 134 11.66 14.11 0.36
C ALA A 134 11.29 13.44 -0.99
N CYS A 135 11.92 12.30 -1.32
CA CYS A 135 11.65 11.60 -2.59
C CYS A 135 10.27 10.92 -2.65
N SER A 136 9.59 10.77 -1.52
CA SER A 136 8.31 10.07 -1.41
C SER A 136 7.29 10.87 -0.57
N VAL A 137 7.53 12.17 -0.37
CA VAL A 137 6.77 13.02 0.57
C VAL A 137 5.28 13.05 0.25
N GLY A 138 4.90 13.15 -1.03
CA GLY A 138 3.49 13.21 -1.43
C GLY A 138 2.69 11.97 -1.01
N LEU A 139 3.25 10.77 -1.20
CA LEU A 139 2.60 9.52 -0.77
C LEU A 139 2.54 9.41 0.75
N ILE A 140 3.62 9.82 1.44
CA ILE A 140 3.68 9.80 2.90
C ILE A 140 2.63 10.75 3.49
N VAL A 141 2.52 11.96 2.95
CA VAL A 141 1.52 12.95 3.37
C VAL A 141 0.11 12.41 3.14
N GLN A 142 -0.19 11.90 1.94
CA GLN A 142 -1.50 11.31 1.63
C GLN A 142 -1.88 10.19 2.62
N ALA A 143 -0.93 9.31 2.95
CA ALA A 143 -1.15 8.23 3.91
C ALA A 143 -1.37 8.76 5.33
N LEU A 144 -0.52 9.67 5.82
CA LEU A 144 -0.63 10.23 7.17
C LEU A 144 -1.91 11.04 7.37
N GLN A 145 -2.44 11.65 6.30
CA GLN A 145 -3.70 12.37 6.31
C GLN A 145 -4.93 11.47 6.22
N ASN A 146 -4.74 10.15 6.13
CA ASN A 146 -5.81 9.18 5.93
C ASN A 146 -6.63 9.45 4.65
N ASP A 147 -5.98 9.98 3.60
CA ASP A 147 -6.58 10.29 2.28
C ASP A 147 -6.27 9.21 1.22
N LEU A 148 -6.09 7.98 1.68
CA LEU A 148 -6.10 6.81 0.80
C LEU A 148 -7.56 6.40 0.53
N VAL A 149 -7.80 5.74 -0.60
CA VAL A 149 -9.14 5.34 -1.06
C VAL A 149 -9.86 4.46 -0.04
N ILE A 150 -9.14 3.66 0.75
CA ILE A 150 -9.67 2.94 1.91
C ILE A 150 -8.97 3.50 3.17
N PRO A 151 -9.59 4.44 3.89
CA PRO A 151 -9.00 5.06 5.07
C PRO A 151 -8.78 4.04 6.20
N SER A 152 -9.85 3.35 6.62
CA SER A 152 -9.81 2.35 7.69
C SER A 152 -9.35 0.98 7.18
N TRP A 153 -8.08 0.92 6.75
CA TRP A 153 -7.49 -0.27 6.13
C TRP A 153 -7.58 -1.53 7.00
N GLY A 154 -7.40 -1.40 8.32
CA GLY A 154 -7.47 -2.52 9.26
C GLY A 154 -8.84 -3.21 9.25
N ALA A 155 -9.91 -2.44 9.42
CA ALA A 155 -11.27 -2.96 9.39
C ALA A 155 -11.63 -3.57 8.02
N PHE A 156 -11.21 -2.94 6.92
CA PHE A 156 -11.37 -3.51 5.59
C PHE A 156 -10.68 -4.87 5.45
N VAL A 157 -9.43 -4.98 5.93
CA VAL A 157 -8.68 -6.24 5.92
C VAL A 157 -9.37 -7.31 6.75
N ASP A 158 -9.97 -6.95 7.88
CA ASP A 158 -10.72 -7.88 8.72
C ASP A 158 -11.96 -8.41 8.01
N GLU A 159 -12.69 -7.55 7.29
CA GLU A 159 -13.85 -7.97 6.50
C GLU A 159 -13.46 -8.88 5.34
N ILE A 160 -12.40 -8.55 4.59
CA ILE A 160 -11.88 -9.45 3.54
C ILE A 160 -11.41 -10.78 4.13
N ARG A 161 -10.87 -10.80 5.37
CA ARG A 161 -10.50 -12.03 6.06
C ARG A 161 -11.72 -12.88 6.40
N ASN A 162 -12.82 -12.27 6.82
CA ASN A 162 -14.08 -12.98 7.08
C ASN A 162 -14.59 -13.65 5.80
N ILE A 163 -14.69 -12.89 4.71
CA ILE A 163 -15.08 -13.41 3.39
C ILE A 163 -14.15 -14.53 2.92
N TYR A 164 -12.83 -14.33 3.06
CA TYR A 164 -11.84 -15.35 2.71
C TYR A 164 -12.09 -16.66 3.47
N THR A 165 -12.41 -16.57 4.77
CA THR A 165 -12.62 -17.72 5.65
C THR A 165 -13.94 -18.42 5.33
N GLU A 166 -15.01 -17.67 5.10
CA GLU A 166 -16.31 -18.22 4.70
C GLU A 166 -16.22 -18.95 3.36
N CYS A 167 -15.58 -18.32 2.36
CA CYS A 167 -15.38 -18.94 1.05
C CYS A 167 -14.38 -20.09 1.09
N LEU A 168 -13.41 -20.07 2.02
CA LEU A 168 -12.47 -21.17 2.18
C LEU A 168 -13.21 -22.47 2.50
N GLU A 169 -14.35 -22.44 3.19
CA GLU A 169 -15.14 -23.64 3.55
C GLU A 169 -15.87 -24.29 2.37
N ILE A 170 -16.06 -23.57 1.26
CA ILE A 170 -16.74 -24.08 0.06
C ILE A 170 -15.79 -25.02 -0.71
N ARG A 171 -16.10 -26.33 -0.74
CA ARG A 171 -15.31 -27.37 -1.44
C ARG A 171 -15.93 -27.87 -2.75
N ASP A 172 -17.01 -27.25 -3.20
CA ASP A 172 -17.71 -27.64 -4.42
C ASP A 172 -16.89 -27.36 -5.69
N GLY A 173 -17.27 -28.04 -6.78
CA GLY A 173 -16.66 -27.87 -8.10
C GLY A 173 -15.61 -28.93 -8.45
N THR A 174 -15.15 -28.90 -9.70
CA THR A 174 -14.15 -29.85 -10.22
C THR A 174 -13.06 -29.11 -10.97
N VAL A 175 -11.81 -29.51 -10.72
CA VAL A 175 -10.66 -28.99 -11.46
C VAL A 175 -10.83 -29.28 -12.95
N ALA A 176 -10.59 -28.27 -13.78
CA ALA A 176 -10.64 -28.40 -15.23
C ALA A 176 -9.62 -29.45 -15.71
N SER A 177 -10.11 -30.50 -16.37
CA SER A 177 -9.30 -31.66 -16.77
C SER A 177 -9.05 -31.79 -18.27
N TYR A 178 -9.64 -30.92 -19.09
CA TYR A 178 -9.51 -30.95 -20.55
C TYR A 178 -8.12 -30.54 -21.07
N ILE A 179 -7.33 -29.84 -20.24
CA ILE A 179 -5.90 -29.56 -20.49
C ILE A 179 -5.07 -30.23 -19.39
N PRO A 180 -4.08 -31.09 -19.72
CA PRO A 180 -3.30 -31.85 -18.74
C PRO A 180 -2.62 -31.01 -17.66
N GLN A 181 -2.19 -29.79 -18.01
CA GLN A 181 -1.54 -28.85 -17.09
C GLN A 181 -2.53 -28.28 -16.04
N LEU A 182 -3.82 -28.15 -16.40
CA LEU A 182 -4.87 -27.71 -15.48
C LEU A 182 -5.28 -28.85 -14.54
N ALA A 183 -5.32 -30.08 -15.05
CA ALA A 183 -5.67 -31.28 -14.26
C ALA A 183 -4.72 -31.55 -13.09
N ARG A 184 -3.48 -31.03 -13.16
CA ARG A 184 -2.45 -31.20 -12.11
C ARG A 184 -2.61 -30.23 -10.94
N GLN A 185 -3.51 -29.26 -11.02
CA GLN A 185 -3.71 -28.28 -9.96
C GLN A 185 -4.43 -28.90 -8.77
N SER A 186 -3.98 -28.56 -7.56
CA SER A 186 -4.64 -29.02 -6.34
C SER A 186 -5.98 -28.29 -6.16
N PRO A 187 -7.09 -29.01 -5.89
CA PRO A 187 -8.39 -28.39 -5.60
C PRO A 187 -8.43 -27.64 -4.27
N HIS A 188 -7.38 -27.79 -3.44
CA HIS A 188 -7.30 -27.15 -2.13
C HIS A 188 -6.60 -25.79 -2.16
N LEU A 189 -6.11 -25.34 -3.33
CA LEU A 189 -5.50 -24.03 -3.46
C LEU A 189 -6.56 -22.94 -3.37
N TRP A 190 -6.40 -22.04 -2.39
CA TRP A 190 -7.29 -20.89 -2.22
C TRP A 190 -6.47 -19.66 -1.86
N GLY A 191 -6.57 -18.63 -2.69
CA GLY A 191 -5.79 -17.42 -2.52
C GLY A 191 -6.60 -16.19 -2.92
N VAL A 192 -6.52 -15.15 -2.09
CA VAL A 192 -7.14 -13.85 -2.36
C VAL A 192 -6.05 -12.79 -2.28
N SER A 193 -6.07 -11.83 -3.21
CA SER A 193 -5.21 -10.65 -3.16
C SER A 193 -5.99 -9.42 -3.56
N VAL A 194 -5.81 -8.36 -2.79
CA VAL A 194 -6.42 -7.05 -3.02
C VAL A 194 -5.31 -6.02 -3.20
N CYS A 195 -5.45 -5.19 -4.22
CA CYS A 195 -4.64 -4.01 -4.45
C CYS A 195 -5.57 -2.85 -4.78
N THR A 196 -5.56 -1.80 -3.95
CA THR A 196 -6.37 -0.60 -4.21
C THR A 196 -5.70 0.30 -5.25
N VAL A 197 -6.45 1.30 -5.75
CA VAL A 197 -5.90 2.31 -6.69
C VAL A 197 -4.78 3.15 -6.08
N ASP A 198 -4.77 3.33 -4.75
CA ASP A 198 -3.68 4.01 -4.04
C ASP A 198 -2.53 3.07 -3.66
N GLY A 199 -2.62 1.79 -4.03
CA GLY A 199 -1.57 0.80 -3.83
C GLY A 199 -1.56 0.16 -2.44
N GLN A 200 -2.66 0.23 -1.69
CA GLN A 200 -2.83 -0.53 -0.45
C GLN A 200 -3.01 -2.01 -0.80
N ARG A 201 -2.29 -2.91 -0.12
CA ARG A 201 -2.20 -4.34 -0.50
C ARG A 201 -2.36 -5.29 0.67
N ILE A 202 -3.21 -6.30 0.49
CA ILE A 202 -3.34 -7.46 1.39
C ILE A 202 -3.50 -8.74 0.57
N SER A 203 -3.00 -9.86 1.09
CA SER A 203 -3.16 -11.17 0.50
C SER A 203 -3.41 -12.23 1.57
N PHE A 204 -4.18 -13.26 1.22
CA PHE A 204 -4.51 -14.41 2.06
C PHE A 204 -4.30 -15.71 1.28
N GLY A 205 -3.97 -16.79 1.99
CA GLY A 205 -3.83 -18.14 1.44
C GLY A 205 -2.71 -18.29 0.40
N ASP A 206 -2.97 -19.08 -0.64
CA ASP A 206 -2.03 -19.47 -1.70
C ASP A 206 -1.78 -18.36 -2.74
N SER A 207 -1.78 -17.10 -2.31
CA SER A 207 -1.76 -15.93 -3.20
C SER A 207 -0.48 -15.76 -4.03
N LYS A 208 0.58 -16.50 -3.70
CA LYS A 208 1.87 -16.51 -4.39
C LYS A 208 2.04 -17.71 -5.32
N THR A 209 1.06 -18.61 -5.36
CA THR A 209 1.07 -19.77 -6.24
C THR A 209 0.79 -19.31 -7.67
N HIS A 210 1.71 -19.62 -8.57
CA HIS A 210 1.59 -19.24 -9.98
C HIS A 210 0.55 -20.11 -10.68
N PHE A 211 -0.31 -19.49 -11.47
CA PHE A 211 -1.26 -20.18 -12.34
C PHE A 211 -1.42 -19.42 -13.67
N CYS A 212 -1.89 -20.12 -14.70
CA CYS A 212 -2.12 -19.49 -16.01
C CYS A 212 -3.35 -18.57 -15.95
N VAL A 213 -3.24 -17.37 -16.53
CA VAL A 213 -4.30 -16.35 -16.52
C VAL A 213 -5.58 -16.81 -17.25
N GLN A 214 -5.47 -17.71 -18.24
CA GLN A 214 -6.59 -18.26 -19.02
C GLN A 214 -7.49 -17.14 -19.59
N SER A 215 -8.80 -17.32 -19.65
CA SER A 215 -9.75 -16.36 -20.26
C SER A 215 -9.70 -14.95 -19.67
N VAL A 216 -9.13 -14.75 -18.48
CA VAL A 216 -8.91 -13.39 -17.93
C VAL A 216 -7.97 -12.58 -18.84
N SER A 217 -7.08 -13.22 -19.61
CA SER A 217 -6.17 -12.56 -20.56
C SER A 217 -6.91 -11.77 -21.64
N LYS A 218 -8.15 -12.16 -21.96
CA LYS A 218 -8.99 -11.48 -22.96
C LYS A 218 -9.28 -10.03 -22.58
N ALA A 219 -9.50 -9.74 -21.29
CA ALA A 219 -9.73 -8.38 -20.81
C ALA A 219 -8.49 -7.50 -21.00
N PHE A 220 -7.30 -8.03 -20.70
CA PHE A 220 -6.04 -7.31 -20.90
C PHE A 220 -5.73 -7.09 -22.38
N ASN A 221 -5.91 -8.11 -23.22
CA ASN A 221 -5.71 -8.01 -24.66
C ASN A 221 -6.67 -6.98 -25.29
N TYR A 222 -7.93 -6.95 -24.83
CA TYR A 222 -8.89 -5.93 -25.25
C TYR A 222 -8.42 -4.53 -24.85
N ALA A 223 -8.00 -4.31 -23.60
CA ALA A 223 -7.56 -3.00 -23.14
C ALA A 223 -6.34 -2.48 -23.93
N ILE A 224 -5.37 -3.34 -24.24
CA ILE A 224 -4.21 -3.01 -25.06
C ILE A 224 -4.66 -2.63 -26.47
N ALA A 225 -5.45 -3.50 -27.12
CA ALA A 225 -5.91 -3.24 -28.48
C ALA A 225 -6.77 -1.97 -28.59
N ALA A 226 -7.62 -1.69 -27.60
CA ALA A 226 -8.43 -0.47 -27.54
C ALA A 226 -7.55 0.78 -27.36
N SER A 227 -6.51 0.69 -26.53
CA SER A 227 -5.54 1.78 -26.34
C SER A 227 -4.74 2.08 -27.62
N ASP A 228 -4.31 1.04 -28.34
CA ASP A 228 -3.44 1.20 -29.51
C ASP A 228 -4.21 1.59 -30.78
N LEU A 229 -5.43 1.08 -30.96
CA LEU A 229 -6.23 1.27 -32.19
C LEU A 229 -7.26 2.40 -32.08
N GLY A 230 -7.58 2.85 -30.86
CA GLY A 230 -8.65 3.79 -30.59
C GLY A 230 -10.05 3.23 -30.88
N ASN A 231 -11.08 4.05 -30.65
CA ASN A 231 -12.49 3.62 -30.65
C ASN A 231 -13.02 3.15 -32.03
N VAL A 232 -12.30 3.38 -33.13
CA VAL A 232 -12.79 3.10 -34.50
C VAL A 232 -12.77 1.61 -34.83
N TYR A 233 -11.93 0.80 -34.16
CA TYR A 233 -11.75 -0.63 -34.45
C TYR A 233 -12.33 -1.56 -33.36
N GLU A 234 -13.03 -1.01 -32.37
CA GLU A 234 -13.49 -1.71 -31.17
C GLU A 234 -14.39 -2.93 -31.49
N LYS A 235 -15.27 -2.80 -32.50
CA LYS A 235 -16.15 -3.89 -32.95
C LYS A 235 -15.38 -5.07 -33.55
N ASN A 236 -14.25 -4.82 -34.19
CA ASN A 236 -13.41 -5.86 -34.80
C ASN A 236 -12.56 -6.60 -33.76
N VAL A 237 -12.11 -5.88 -32.71
CA VAL A 237 -11.38 -6.48 -31.58
C VAL A 237 -12.27 -7.42 -30.76
N LEU A 238 -13.51 -7.02 -30.48
CA LEU A 238 -14.48 -7.87 -29.78
C LEU A 238 -14.83 -9.13 -30.57
N ALA A 239 -14.93 -9.03 -31.90
CA ALA A 239 -15.14 -10.18 -32.78
C ALA A 239 -13.94 -11.15 -32.75
N PHE A 240 -12.71 -10.63 -32.77
CA PHE A 240 -11.48 -11.43 -32.68
C PHE A 240 -11.35 -12.18 -31.34
N LEU A 241 -11.67 -11.53 -30.22
CA LEU A 241 -11.59 -12.16 -28.89
C LEU A 241 -12.64 -13.25 -28.66
N LYS A 242 -13.80 -13.16 -29.33
CA LYS A 242 -14.81 -14.23 -29.35
C LYS A 242 -14.34 -15.47 -30.11
N PHE A 243 -13.41 -15.33 -31.05
CA PHE A 243 -12.90 -16.44 -31.87
C PHE A 243 -11.91 -17.36 -31.12
N PHE A 244 -11.34 -16.91 -30.00
CA PHE A 244 -10.47 -17.69 -29.11
C PHE A 244 -11.22 -18.27 -27.89
N GLY A 245 -12.51 -18.59 -28.06
CA GLY A 245 -13.40 -19.18 -27.04
C GLY A 245 -13.80 -20.58 -27.41
#